data_AF-A0A7Y2ZJV8-F1
#
_entry.id   AF-A0A7Y2ZJV8-F1
#
_cell.length_a   1.000
_cell.length_b   1.000
_cell.length_c   1.000
_cell.angle_alpha   90.00
_cell.angle_beta   90.00
_cell.angle_gamma   90.00
#
_symmetry.space_group_name_H-M   'P 1'
#
loop_
_entity.id
_entity.type
_entity.pdbx_description
1 polymer ?
#
loop_
_entity_poly.entity_id
_entity_poly.type
_entity_poly.pdbx_seq_one_letter_code
_entity_poly.pdbx_strand_id
1 'polypeptide(L)'
;MIHGLATVVLGPVLLVQGRRARRRIPRLPEAAGPRRVSVGEGRPIRILVTGDSAAAGVGAPTQDEGLAGRIAASLEDDFSVTWHLEAKTGATTAHTLRRLEQLDAEPFDVLVTSLGVNDVTRGLGLARWMEQQRALLTLARERFGVDLAVVAGLPPMG
;
A
#
# COMPACT_ATOMS: atom_id res chain seq x y z
N MET A 1 8.83 -17.75 29.50
CA MET A 1 8.46 -19.19 29.51
C MET A 1 6.94 -19.45 29.52
N ILE A 2 6.12 -18.63 30.19
CA ILE A 2 4.65 -18.82 30.28
C ILE A 2 3.93 -18.70 28.92
N HIS A 3 4.38 -17.80 28.03
CA HIS A 3 3.79 -17.62 26.69
C HIS A 3 3.90 -18.86 25.79
N GLY A 4 4.99 -19.63 25.89
CA GLY A 4 5.18 -20.83 25.08
C GLY A 4 4.19 -21.94 25.45
N LEU A 5 4.02 -22.18 26.75
CA LEU A 5 3.07 -23.18 27.26
C LEU A 5 1.62 -22.81 26.94
N ALA A 6 1.25 -21.55 27.12
CA ALA A 6 -0.09 -21.05 26.78
C ALA A 6 -0.40 -21.18 25.29
N THR A 7 0.58 -20.93 24.41
CA THR A 7 0.43 -21.07 22.95
C THR A 7 0.22 -22.53 22.55
N VAL A 8 0.87 -23.50 23.20
CA VAL A 8 0.69 -24.93 22.91
C VAL A 8 -0.70 -25.40 23.37
N VAL A 9 -1.14 -25.01 24.58
CA VAL A 9 -2.44 -25.41 25.14
C VAL A 9 -3.60 -24.78 24.36
N LEU A 10 -3.50 -23.49 24.03
CA LEU A 10 -4.55 -22.77 23.30
C LEU A 10 -4.43 -22.91 21.78
N GLY A 11 -3.29 -23.43 21.28
CA GLY A 11 -2.98 -23.54 19.86
C GLY A 11 -4.09 -24.17 19.02
N PRO A 12 -4.66 -25.32 19.41
CA PRO A 12 -5.78 -25.92 18.68
C PRO A 12 -7.02 -25.02 18.59
N VAL A 13 -7.38 -24.36 19.70
CA VAL A 13 -8.51 -23.42 19.75
C VAL A 13 -8.25 -22.20 18.87
N LEU A 14 -7.07 -21.60 18.98
CA LEU A 14 -6.64 -20.46 18.16
C LEU A 14 -6.58 -20.81 16.67
N LEU A 15 -6.17 -22.03 16.32
CA LEU A 15 -6.19 -22.52 14.93
C LEU A 15 -7.62 -22.64 14.40
N VAL A 16 -8.55 -23.18 15.18
CA VAL A 16 -9.97 -23.28 14.79
C VAL A 16 -10.59 -21.89 14.66
N GLN A 17 -10.34 -20.99 15.62
CA GLN A 17 -10.81 -19.60 15.59
C GLN A 17 -10.26 -18.85 14.37
N GLY A 18 -8.95 -18.93 14.13
CA GLY A 18 -8.31 -18.29 12.98
C GLY A 18 -8.80 -18.84 11.64
N ARG A 19 -9.08 -20.14 11.54
CA ARG A 19 -9.68 -20.75 10.34
C ARG A 19 -11.13 -20.30 10.15
N ARG A 20 -11.93 -20.27 11.22
CA ARG A 20 -13.32 -19.82 11.18
C ARG A 20 -13.44 -18.35 10.80
N ALA A 21 -12.57 -17.50 11.35
CA ALA A 21 -12.47 -16.09 10.98
C ALA A 21 -12.12 -15.93 9.49
N ARG A 22 -11.05 -16.59 9.01
CA ARG A 22 -10.67 -16.54 7.59
C ARG A 22 -11.74 -17.03 6.62
N ARG A 23 -12.57 -18.00 7.04
CA ARG A 23 -13.70 -18.49 6.24
C ARG A 23 -14.88 -17.52 6.21
N ARG A 24 -15.04 -16.69 7.24
CA ARG A 24 -16.19 -15.78 7.39
C ARG A 24 -15.93 -14.37 6.89
N ILE A 25 -14.68 -13.90 6.92
CA ILE A 25 -14.32 -12.57 6.42
C ILE A 25 -14.58 -12.55 4.91
N PRO A 26 -15.51 -11.71 4.42
CA PRO A 26 -15.75 -11.56 2.99
C PRO A 26 -14.46 -11.14 2.28
N ARG A 27 -14.14 -11.82 1.17
CA ARG A 27 -13.04 -11.40 0.30
C ARG A 27 -13.59 -10.35 -0.65
N LEU A 28 -13.30 -9.09 -0.35
CA LEU A 28 -13.65 -7.99 -1.23
C LEU A 28 -12.63 -7.92 -2.37
N PRO A 29 -13.08 -7.63 -3.61
CA PRO A 29 -12.18 -7.41 -4.73
C PRO A 29 -11.43 -6.08 -4.56
N GLU A 30 -10.32 -5.95 -5.28
CA GLU A 30 -9.69 -4.64 -5.54
C GLU A 30 -10.63 -3.78 -6.38
N ALA A 31 -10.52 -2.45 -6.21
CA ALA A 31 -11.34 -1.53 -6.95
C ALA A 31 -11.12 -1.67 -8.47
N ALA A 32 -12.23 -1.68 -9.22
CA ALA A 32 -12.20 -1.82 -10.67
C ALA A 32 -11.76 -0.51 -11.36
N GLY A 33 -11.39 -0.61 -12.64
CA GLY A 33 -11.07 0.55 -13.46
C GLY A 33 -9.58 0.73 -13.77
N PRO A 34 -9.23 1.84 -14.43
CA PRO A 34 -7.86 2.11 -14.86
C PRO A 34 -6.93 2.32 -13.66
N ARG A 35 -5.66 1.97 -13.84
CA ARG A 35 -4.60 2.16 -12.82
C ARG A 35 -3.65 3.30 -13.14
N ARG A 36 -3.89 3.96 -14.27
CA ARG A 36 -3.22 5.18 -14.69
C ARG A 36 -4.26 6.08 -15.33
N VAL A 37 -4.43 7.28 -14.80
CA VAL A 37 -5.41 8.25 -15.27
C VAL A 37 -4.83 9.65 -15.16
N SER A 38 -5.22 10.52 -16.09
CA SER A 38 -4.95 11.95 -16.06
C SER A 38 -6.26 12.73 -15.99
N VAL A 39 -6.37 13.68 -15.07
CA VAL A 39 -7.54 14.56 -14.86
C VAL A 39 -7.10 16.00 -14.57
N GLY A 40 -7.98 16.97 -14.80
CA GLY A 40 -7.69 18.39 -14.59
C GLY A 40 -6.84 19.04 -15.67
N GLU A 41 -6.90 20.38 -15.73
CA GLU A 41 -6.26 21.20 -16.79
C GLU A 41 -5.21 22.18 -16.24
N GLY A 42 -4.89 22.10 -14.94
CA GLY A 42 -3.95 22.98 -14.26
C GLY A 42 -2.47 22.62 -14.45
N ARG A 43 -1.62 23.04 -13.50
CA ARG A 43 -0.19 22.72 -13.53
C ARG A 43 0.02 21.20 -13.45
N PRO A 44 0.89 20.58 -14.27
CA PRO A 44 1.07 19.14 -14.25
C PRO A 44 1.65 18.66 -12.92
N ILE A 45 1.09 17.59 -12.37
CA ILE A 45 1.62 16.85 -11.23
C ILE A 45 1.45 15.35 -11.45
N ARG A 46 2.52 14.59 -11.22
CA ARG A 46 2.56 13.14 -11.39
C ARG A 46 2.71 12.44 -10.05
N ILE A 47 1.74 11.59 -9.73
CA ILE A 47 1.63 10.95 -8.43
C ILE A 47 1.76 9.43 -8.59
N LEU A 48 2.78 8.85 -7.97
CA LEU A 48 2.91 7.40 -7.82
C LEU A 48 2.24 6.97 -6.52
N VAL A 49 1.19 6.16 -6.61
CA VAL A 49 0.49 5.58 -5.45
C VAL A 49 0.91 4.13 -5.30
N THR A 50 1.50 3.77 -4.16
CA THR A 50 1.94 2.40 -3.86
C THR A 50 1.28 1.86 -2.61
N GLY A 51 1.06 0.55 -2.53
CA GLY A 51 0.56 -0.02 -1.29
C GLY A 51 0.02 -1.43 -1.37
N ASP A 52 -0.69 -1.78 -0.30
CA ASP A 52 -1.37 -3.06 -0.18
C ASP A 52 -2.85 -2.99 -0.63
N SER A 53 -3.73 -3.73 0.05
CA SER A 53 -5.17 -3.70 -0.17
C SER A 53 -5.79 -2.31 0.02
N ALA A 54 -5.28 -1.50 0.96
CA ALA A 54 -5.86 -0.20 1.25
C ALA A 54 -5.64 0.76 0.07
N ALA A 55 -4.41 0.83 -0.45
CA ALA A 55 -4.11 1.62 -1.64
C ALA A 55 -4.77 1.06 -2.90
N ALA A 56 -4.90 -0.27 -3.02
CA ALA A 56 -5.58 -0.91 -4.15
C ALA A 56 -7.10 -0.66 -4.17
N GLY A 57 -7.66 -0.05 -3.12
CA GLY A 57 -9.08 0.27 -3.02
C GLY A 57 -9.95 -0.94 -2.71
N VAL A 58 -9.46 -1.92 -1.94
CA VAL A 58 -10.27 -3.10 -1.58
C VAL A 58 -11.55 -2.65 -0.87
N GLY A 59 -12.70 -3.00 -1.45
CA GLY A 59 -14.02 -2.60 -0.96
C GLY A 59 -14.60 -1.32 -1.58
N ALA A 60 -13.81 -0.56 -2.35
CA ALA A 60 -14.33 0.51 -3.20
C ALA A 60 -14.82 -0.07 -4.55
N PRO A 61 -15.90 0.46 -5.15
CA PRO A 61 -16.38 0.01 -6.46
C PRO A 61 -15.38 0.25 -7.59
N THR A 62 -14.79 1.46 -7.64
CA THR A 62 -13.86 1.88 -8.69
C THR A 62 -12.64 2.60 -8.13
N GLN A 63 -11.57 2.71 -8.94
CA GLN A 63 -10.36 3.44 -8.55
C GLN A 63 -10.61 4.94 -8.33
N ASP A 64 -11.68 5.51 -8.91
CA ASP A 64 -12.12 6.88 -8.67
C ASP A 64 -12.58 7.08 -7.21
N GLU A 65 -13.19 6.05 -6.62
CA GLU A 65 -13.58 6.00 -5.21
C GLU A 65 -12.45 5.50 -4.29
N GLY A 66 -11.36 4.99 -4.88
CA GLY A 66 -10.16 4.55 -4.18
C GLY A 66 -9.22 5.70 -3.81
N LEU A 67 -8.12 5.38 -3.11
CA LEU A 67 -7.16 6.38 -2.64
C LEU A 67 -6.63 7.27 -3.76
N ALA A 68 -6.24 6.67 -4.91
CA ALA A 68 -5.66 7.41 -6.02
C ALA A 68 -6.67 8.38 -6.66
N GLY A 69 -7.88 7.91 -6.96
CA GLY A 69 -8.94 8.73 -7.53
C GLY A 69 -9.37 9.88 -6.61
N ARG A 70 -9.51 9.62 -5.30
CA ARG A 70 -9.88 10.66 -4.32
C ARG A 70 -8.80 11.72 -4.15
N ILE A 71 -7.52 11.34 -4.24
CA ILE A 71 -6.43 12.32 -4.26
C ILE A 71 -6.51 13.18 -5.53
N ALA A 72 -6.69 12.55 -6.69
CA ALA A 72 -6.78 13.26 -7.96
C ALA A 72 -7.95 14.25 -7.99
N ALA A 73 -9.15 13.81 -7.58
CA ALA A 73 -10.33 14.65 -7.49
C ALA A 73 -10.17 15.82 -6.50
N SER A 74 -9.34 15.69 -5.46
CA SER A 74 -9.08 16.79 -4.53
C SER A 74 -8.10 17.85 -5.06
N LEU A 75 -7.44 17.57 -6.18
CA LEU A 75 -6.38 18.41 -6.76
C LEU A 75 -6.70 18.87 -8.19
N GLU A 76 -7.75 18.34 -8.83
CA GLU A 76 -8.03 18.55 -10.27
C GLU A 76 -8.42 20.00 -10.63
N ASP A 77 -8.90 20.78 -9.65
CA ASP A 77 -9.23 22.20 -9.84
C ASP A 77 -7.97 23.07 -10.05
N ASP A 78 -6.85 22.70 -9.44
CA ASP A 78 -5.60 23.48 -9.45
C ASP A 78 -4.51 22.83 -10.33
N PHE A 79 -4.58 21.52 -10.53
CA PHE A 79 -3.53 20.73 -11.18
C PHE A 79 -4.07 19.84 -12.30
N SER A 80 -3.23 19.58 -13.30
CA SER A 80 -3.41 18.45 -14.21
C SER A 80 -2.73 17.23 -13.59
N VAL A 81 -3.53 16.42 -12.88
CA VAL A 81 -3.07 15.29 -12.08
C VAL A 81 -2.97 14.05 -12.94
N THR A 82 -1.77 13.49 -13.08
CA THR A 82 -1.58 12.14 -13.62
C THR A 82 -1.17 11.22 -12.49
N TRP A 83 -1.99 10.24 -12.16
CA TRP A 83 -1.65 9.26 -11.13
C TRP A 83 -1.40 7.88 -11.72
N HIS A 84 -0.50 7.13 -11.09
CA HIS A 84 -0.17 5.75 -11.40
C HIS A 84 -0.25 4.90 -10.12
N LEU A 85 -1.09 3.87 -10.13
CA LEU A 85 -1.31 2.98 -9.01
C LEU A 85 -0.51 1.67 -9.12
N GLU A 86 0.51 1.54 -8.28
CA GLU A 86 1.30 0.34 -8.03
C GLU A 86 1.01 -0.25 -6.62
N ALA A 87 -0.24 -0.69 -6.44
CA ALA A 87 -0.71 -1.36 -5.23
C ALA A 87 -1.23 -2.78 -5.49
N LYS A 88 -1.12 -3.68 -4.51
CA LYS A 88 -1.69 -5.04 -4.62
C LYS A 88 -2.11 -5.56 -3.27
N THR A 89 -3.26 -6.21 -3.20
CA THR A 89 -3.78 -6.84 -1.98
C THR A 89 -2.74 -7.78 -1.36
N GLY A 90 -2.44 -7.55 -0.08
CA GLY A 90 -1.49 -8.35 0.69
C GLY A 90 -0.01 -8.08 0.37
N ALA A 91 0.30 -7.05 -0.42
CA ALA A 91 1.67 -6.64 -0.69
C ALA A 91 2.40 -6.21 0.59
N THR A 92 3.69 -6.54 0.65
CA THR A 92 4.65 -6.07 1.64
C THR A 92 5.58 -5.04 1.00
N THR A 93 6.33 -4.28 1.80
CA THR A 93 7.30 -3.31 1.28
C THR A 93 8.32 -3.97 0.36
N ALA A 94 8.85 -5.14 0.75
CA ALA A 94 9.72 -5.94 -0.11
C ALA A 94 9.08 -6.39 -1.43
N HIS A 95 7.78 -6.71 -1.46
CA HIS A 95 7.10 -7.08 -2.71
C HIS A 95 6.97 -5.87 -3.63
N THR A 96 6.59 -4.72 -3.07
CA THR A 96 6.43 -3.46 -3.80
C THR A 96 7.76 -2.99 -4.38
N LEU A 97 8.86 -3.05 -3.61
CA LEU A 97 10.21 -2.73 -4.10
C LEU A 97 10.55 -3.50 -5.39
N ARG A 98 10.37 -4.83 -5.39
CA ARG A 98 10.64 -5.66 -6.58
C ARG A 98 9.78 -5.27 -7.78
N ARG A 99 8.53 -4.86 -7.55
CA ARG A 99 7.65 -4.41 -8.64
C ARG A 99 8.12 -3.07 -9.21
N LEU A 100 8.47 -2.12 -8.34
CA LEU A 100 8.99 -0.82 -8.75
C LEU A 100 10.35 -0.93 -9.46
N GLU A 101 11.19 -1.89 -9.07
CA GLU A 101 12.44 -2.20 -9.77
C GLU A 101 12.22 -2.69 -11.22
N GLN A 102 11.05 -3.25 -11.51
CA GLN A 102 10.67 -3.74 -12.84
C GLN A 102 9.84 -2.72 -13.64
N LEU A 103 9.35 -1.67 -12.98
CA LEU A 103 8.55 -0.64 -13.62
C LEU A 103 9.41 0.26 -14.49
N ASP A 104 8.98 0.57 -15.70
CA ASP A 104 9.69 1.52 -16.56
C ASP A 104 9.98 2.83 -15.81
N ALA A 105 11.19 3.35 -15.99
CA ALA A 105 11.59 4.58 -15.34
C ALA A 105 10.86 5.75 -16.00
N GLU A 106 9.78 6.19 -15.35
CA GLU A 106 9.09 7.44 -15.65
C GLU A 106 9.16 8.37 -14.44
N PRO A 107 9.21 9.70 -14.64
CA PRO A 107 9.36 10.60 -13.50
C PRO A 107 8.03 10.82 -12.79
N PHE A 108 8.08 10.87 -11.46
CA PHE A 108 6.96 11.21 -10.58
C PHE A 108 7.39 12.34 -9.66
N ASP A 109 6.47 13.27 -9.38
CA ASP A 109 6.74 14.42 -8.51
C ASP A 109 6.43 14.05 -7.04
N VAL A 110 5.43 13.19 -6.83
CA VAL A 110 4.96 12.75 -5.50
C VAL A 110 4.85 11.23 -5.41
N LEU A 111 5.34 10.65 -4.31
CA LEU A 111 5.03 9.29 -3.88
C LEU A 111 3.98 9.33 -2.77
N VAL A 112 2.91 8.54 -2.91
CA VAL A 112 1.98 8.22 -1.82
C VAL A 112 2.11 6.74 -1.52
N THR A 113 2.34 6.36 -0.26
CA THR A 113 2.53 4.96 0.10
C THR A 113 1.69 4.52 1.29
N SER A 114 1.01 3.36 1.15
CA SER A 114 0.26 2.68 2.20
C SER A 114 0.76 1.24 2.34
N LEU A 115 1.84 1.07 3.11
CA LEU A 115 2.54 -0.20 3.34
C LEU A 115 2.88 -0.40 4.81
N GLY A 116 3.08 -1.66 5.21
CA GLY A 116 3.63 -2.03 6.52
C GLY A 116 2.74 -2.94 7.36
N VAL A 117 1.40 -2.91 7.19
CA VAL A 117 0.52 -3.81 7.96
C VAL A 117 0.84 -5.26 7.62
N ASN A 118 1.00 -5.58 6.34
CA ASN A 118 1.38 -6.92 5.90
C ASN A 118 2.80 -7.31 6.31
N ASP A 119 3.71 -6.35 6.43
CA ASP A 119 5.08 -6.58 6.87
C ASP A 119 5.10 -7.02 8.34
N VAL A 120 4.45 -6.25 9.21
CA VAL A 120 4.37 -6.53 10.65
C VAL A 120 3.56 -7.79 10.92
N THR A 121 2.39 -7.97 10.29
CA THR A 121 1.55 -9.17 10.49
C THR A 121 2.20 -10.46 9.99
N ARG A 122 3.19 -10.37 9.09
CA ARG A 122 4.03 -11.50 8.65
C ARG A 122 5.31 -11.68 9.48
N GLY A 123 5.46 -10.92 10.56
CA GLY A 123 6.56 -11.04 11.52
C GLY A 123 7.84 -10.32 11.11
N LEU A 124 7.78 -9.32 10.23
CA LEU A 124 8.95 -8.50 9.92
C LEU A 124 9.31 -7.64 11.14
N GLY A 125 10.54 -7.79 11.65
CA GLY A 125 11.03 -6.99 12.78
C GLY A 125 11.20 -5.51 12.43
N LEU A 126 11.04 -4.64 13.43
CA LEU A 126 11.06 -3.17 13.28
C LEU A 126 12.28 -2.65 12.50
N ALA A 127 13.49 -3.15 12.82
CA ALA A 127 14.71 -2.70 12.16
C ALA A 127 14.69 -2.99 10.65
N ARG A 128 14.25 -4.19 10.25
CA ARG A 128 14.12 -4.59 8.85
C ARG A 128 13.00 -3.86 8.14
N TRP A 129 11.88 -3.61 8.84
CA TRP A 129 10.80 -2.80 8.29
C TRP A 129 11.29 -1.37 8.00
N MET A 130 11.98 -0.73 8.94
CA MET A 130 12.57 0.60 8.74
C MET A 130 13.60 0.63 7.61
N GLU A 131 14.41 -0.42 7.45
CA GLU A 131 15.32 -0.57 6.33
C GLU A 131 14.57 -0.63 4.99
N GLN A 132 13.52 -1.44 4.89
CA GLN A 132 12.71 -1.55 3.68
C GLN A 132 11.97 -0.25 3.35
N GLN A 133 11.44 0.46 4.35
CA GLN A 133 10.82 1.77 4.14
C GLN A 133 11.83 2.79 3.60
N ARG A 134 13.07 2.82 4.13
CA ARG A 134 14.13 3.69 3.59
C ARG A 134 14.49 3.31 2.16
N ALA A 135 14.66 2.03 1.87
CA ALA A 135 14.94 1.55 0.52
C ALA A 135 13.85 1.97 -0.48
N LEU A 136 12.58 1.94 -0.06
CA LEU A 136 11.46 2.40 -0.90
C LEU A 136 11.57 3.89 -1.22
N LEU A 137 11.85 4.73 -0.21
CA LEU A 137 12.00 6.17 -0.42
C LEU A 137 13.23 6.51 -1.27
N THR A 138 14.35 5.82 -1.05
CA THR A 138 15.57 5.97 -1.86
C THR A 138 15.30 5.58 -3.31
N LEU A 139 14.68 4.41 -3.55
CA LEU A 139 14.32 3.97 -4.90
C LEU A 139 13.42 5.00 -5.59
N ALA A 140 12.41 5.51 -4.88
CA ALA A 140 11.49 6.50 -5.44
C ALA A 140 12.19 7.79 -5.85
N ARG A 141 13.11 8.29 -5.01
CA ARG A 141 13.89 9.49 -5.29
C ARG A 141 14.88 9.29 -6.44
N GLU A 142 15.66 8.21 -6.41
CA GLU A 142 16.76 7.98 -7.34
C GLU A 142 16.29 7.53 -8.72
N ARG A 143 15.29 6.64 -8.79
CA ARG A 143 14.81 6.08 -10.06
C ARG A 143 13.73 6.93 -10.71
N PHE A 144 12.83 7.49 -9.89
CA PHE A 144 11.64 8.17 -10.39
C PHE A 144 11.66 9.69 -10.17
N GLY A 145 12.71 10.23 -9.54
CA GLY A 145 12.83 11.68 -9.34
C GLY A 145 11.80 12.27 -8.36
N VAL A 146 11.27 11.46 -7.44
CA VAL A 146 10.28 11.93 -6.46
C VAL A 146 10.88 12.97 -5.52
N ASP A 147 10.23 14.12 -5.42
CA ASP A 147 10.60 15.23 -4.53
C ASP A 147 9.85 15.20 -3.19
N LEU A 148 8.61 14.71 -3.19
CA LEU A 148 7.76 14.62 -2.00
C LEU A 148 7.26 13.19 -1.79
N ALA A 149 7.42 12.67 -0.58
CA ALA A 149 6.85 11.38 -0.18
C ALA A 149 5.84 11.56 0.96
N VAL A 150 4.62 11.05 0.76
CA VAL A 150 3.55 10.96 1.75
C VAL A 150 3.42 9.50 2.17
N VAL A 151 3.77 9.21 3.42
CA VAL A 151 3.79 7.84 3.97
C VAL A 151 2.63 7.68 4.95
N ALA A 152 1.68 6.80 4.64
CA ALA A 152 0.62 6.44 5.57
C ALA A 152 1.22 5.68 6.77
N GLY A 153 0.86 6.10 7.97
CA GLY A 153 1.31 5.46 9.20
C GLY A 153 0.68 4.08 9.39
N LEU A 154 1.34 3.25 10.21
CA LEU A 154 0.72 2.03 10.72
C LEU A 154 -0.39 2.39 11.71
N PRO A 155 -1.54 1.68 11.68
CA PRO A 155 -2.52 1.79 12.75
C PRO A 155 -1.93 1.29 14.08
N PRO A 156 -2.56 1.55 15.24
CA PRO A 156 -2.12 0.98 16.51
C PRO A 156 -2.10 -0.56 16.45
N MET A 157 -0.90 -1.16 16.41
CA MET A 157 -0.67 -2.61 16.30
C MET A 157 -0.31 -3.23 17.66
N GLY A 158 -1.17 -3.04 18.66
CA GLY A 158 -0.98 -3.44 20.06
C GLY A 158 -0.69 -4.92 20.30
#